data_AF-A0A3B8NYT3-F1
#
_entry.id   AF-A0A3B8NYT3-F1
#
_cell.length_a   1.000
_cell.length_b   1.000
_cell.length_c   1.000
_cell.angle_alpha   90.00
_cell.angle_beta   90.00
_cell.angle_gamma   90.00
#
_symmetry.space_group_name_H-M   'P 1'
#
loop_
_entity.id
_entity.type
_entity.pdbx_description
1 polymer ?
#
loop_
_entity_poly.entity_id
_entity_poly.type
_entity_poly.pdbx_seq_one_letter_code
_entity_poly.pdbx_strand_id
1 'polypeptide(L)'
;LGEVLAGPHDPRYAKAHRAYLNSFNEGMPATGPAVRESLWQRLGHALAPRRDQPVPDWPLSAPTQRLARAADCIGRTLRQWDRLLADSHTTLTFILQPLLPWCRDHLPAGERAMLAKRSQHPANFERLLEGTFDSHLQMDFFRRIKSQAQPVPCYDMNSMLSSALAFDAELFVDRLHMNDQGYHALAQVITAKLGLTRDQRGQRKAPPIKLV
;
A
#
# COMPACT_ATOMS: atom_id res chain seq x y z
N LEU A 1 -1.75 7.05 13.33
CA LEU A 1 -1.33 6.40 14.61
C LEU A 1 -1.56 7.27 15.85
N GLY A 2 -1.56 8.61 15.77
CA GLY A 2 -1.69 9.50 16.94
C GLY A 2 -3.08 9.62 17.60
N GLU A 3 -4.19 9.45 16.87
CA GLU A 3 -5.53 9.57 17.47
C GLU A 3 -5.94 8.39 18.36
N VAL A 4 -5.21 7.27 18.30
CA VAL A 4 -5.44 6.13 19.21
C VAL A 4 -4.45 6.11 20.39
N LEU A 5 -3.42 6.95 20.35
CA LEU A 5 -2.47 7.14 21.45
C LEU A 5 -2.89 8.29 22.40
N ALA A 6 -3.93 9.04 22.06
CA ALA A 6 -4.45 10.15 22.86
C ALA A 6 -5.63 9.77 23.77
N GLY A 7 -6.07 8.51 23.75
CA GLY A 7 -7.12 8.01 24.65
C GLY A 7 -6.55 7.71 26.05
N PRO A 8 -7.32 7.93 27.13
CA PRO A 8 -6.88 7.61 28.48
C PRO A 8 -6.43 6.14 28.57
N HIS A 9 -5.38 5.89 29.35
CA HIS A 9 -4.81 4.56 29.62
C HIS A 9 -5.81 3.63 30.34
N ASP A 10 -6.91 3.27 29.69
CA ASP A 10 -7.85 2.25 30.14
C ASP A 10 -7.49 0.92 29.46
N PRO A 11 -7.18 -0.14 30.21
CA PRO A 11 -6.93 -1.47 29.64
C PRO A 11 -8.11 -2.02 28.80
N ARG A 12 -9.34 -1.54 29.02
CA ARG A 12 -10.50 -1.86 28.16
C ARG A 12 -10.39 -1.20 26.79
N TYR A 13 -9.89 0.04 26.74
CA TYR A 13 -9.65 0.77 25.50
C TYR A 13 -8.52 0.11 24.69
N ALA A 14 -7.45 -0.34 25.34
CA ALA A 14 -6.37 -1.09 24.70
C ALA A 14 -6.84 -2.43 24.11
N LYS A 15 -7.76 -3.14 24.79
CA LYS A 15 -8.34 -4.40 24.30
C LYS A 15 -9.27 -4.17 23.09
N ALA A 16 -10.13 -3.16 23.16
CA ALA A 16 -10.99 -2.77 22.04
C ALA A 16 -10.16 -2.31 20.84
N HIS A 17 -9.09 -1.54 21.08
CA HIS A 17 -8.15 -1.12 20.05
C HIS A 17 -7.40 -2.29 19.40
N ARG A 18 -6.93 -3.25 20.19
CA ARG A 18 -6.30 -4.45 19.64
C ARG A 18 -7.29 -5.29 18.83
N ALA A 19 -8.54 -5.39 19.28
CA ALA A 19 -9.61 -6.05 18.53
C ALA A 19 -9.90 -5.32 17.21
N TYR A 20 -9.93 -3.99 17.22
CA TYR A 20 -10.02 -3.14 16.03
C TYR A 20 -8.89 -3.42 15.05
N LEU A 21 -7.63 -3.32 15.47
CA LEU A 21 -6.47 -3.59 14.59
C LEU A 21 -6.48 -5.03 14.05
N ASN A 22 -6.82 -6.00 14.91
CA ASN A 22 -6.88 -7.40 14.52
C ASN A 22 -8.02 -7.70 13.54
N SER A 23 -9.12 -6.94 13.55
CA SER A 23 -10.19 -7.11 12.55
C SER A 23 -9.73 -6.80 11.12
N PHE A 24 -8.65 -6.03 10.95
CA PHE A 24 -8.05 -5.75 9.64
C PHE A 24 -6.96 -6.76 9.23
N ASN A 25 -6.52 -7.64 10.14
CA ASN A 25 -5.48 -8.64 9.89
C ASN A 25 -6.06 -9.96 9.34
N GLU A 26 -7.14 -9.92 8.56
CA GLU A 26 -7.79 -11.13 8.04
C GLU A 26 -6.78 -12.07 7.36
N GLY A 27 -6.66 -13.30 7.89
CA GLY A 27 -5.71 -14.31 7.43
C GLY A 27 -4.43 -14.47 8.26
N MET A 28 -4.12 -13.54 9.17
CA MET A 28 -3.01 -13.71 10.11
C MET A 28 -3.44 -14.54 11.32
N PRO A 29 -2.68 -15.58 11.72
CA PRO A 29 -3.00 -16.34 12.93
C PRO A 29 -2.99 -15.39 14.13
N ALA A 30 -4.00 -15.50 14.99
CA ALA A 30 -4.09 -14.70 16.20
C ALA A 30 -2.83 -14.92 17.06
N THR A 31 -2.03 -13.88 17.26
CA THR A 31 -0.89 -13.91 18.18
C THR A 31 -1.39 -13.79 19.61
N GLY A 32 -2.01 -14.86 20.12
CA GLY A 32 -2.40 -15.06 21.50
C GLY A 32 -1.91 -16.42 22.00
N PRO A 33 -1.79 -16.63 23.33
CA PRO A 33 -1.42 -17.96 23.84
C PRO A 33 -2.42 -18.99 23.33
N ALA A 34 -1.93 -20.02 22.65
CA ALA A 34 -2.74 -21.09 22.11
C ALA A 34 -3.48 -21.79 23.26
N VAL A 35 -4.79 -21.56 23.35
CA VAL A 35 -5.66 -22.34 24.23
C VAL A 35 -5.65 -23.76 23.67
N ARG A 36 -5.22 -24.75 24.48
CA ARG A 36 -5.22 -26.16 24.06
C ARG A 36 -6.66 -26.62 23.85
N GLU A 37 -7.11 -26.63 22.61
CA GLU A 37 -8.41 -27.16 22.23
C GLU A 37 -8.44 -28.68 22.38
N SER A 38 -9.50 -29.20 22.99
CA SER A 38 -9.69 -30.64 23.14
C SER A 38 -10.04 -31.29 21.79
N LEU A 39 -9.70 -32.56 21.61
CA LEU A 39 -9.98 -33.31 20.38
C LEU A 39 -11.48 -33.31 20.00
N TRP A 40 -12.37 -33.26 21.00
CA TRP A 40 -13.82 -33.14 20.80
C TRP A 40 -14.26 -31.76 20.29
N GLN A 41 -13.59 -30.68 20.73
CA GLN A 41 -13.84 -29.33 20.19
C GLN A 41 -13.40 -29.23 18.73
N ARG A 42 -12.28 -29.87 18.36
CA ARG A 42 -11.78 -29.92 16.97
C ARG A 42 -12.75 -30.63 16.03
N LEU A 43 -13.33 -31.75 16.46
CA LEU A 43 -14.37 -32.47 15.71
C LEU A 43 -15.68 -31.66 15.63
N GLY A 44 -16.07 -30.96 16.70
CA GLY A 44 -17.23 -30.08 16.69
C GLY A 44 -17.08 -28.87 15.75
N HIS A 45 -15.88 -28.28 15.67
CA HIS A 45 -15.59 -27.16 14.77
C HIS A 45 -15.56 -27.57 13.28
N ALA A 46 -15.24 -28.82 12.96
CA ALA A 46 -15.24 -29.32 11.58
C ALA A 46 -16.67 -29.53 11.01
N LEU A 47 -17.66 -29.70 11.89
CA LEU A 47 -19.07 -29.93 11.52
C LEU A 47 -19.96 -28.70 11.72
N ALA A 48 -19.49 -27.69 12.46
CA ALA A 48 -20.20 -26.45 12.62
C ALA A 48 -20.03 -25.58 11.36
N PRO A 49 -21.12 -25.04 10.77
CA PRO A 49 -20.97 -24.01 9.75
C PRO A 49 -20.13 -22.87 10.35
N ARG A 50 -19.13 -22.40 9.59
CA ARG A 50 -18.30 -21.27 9.98
C ARG A 50 -19.26 -20.12 10.32
N ARG A 51 -19.39 -19.80 11.60
CA ARG A 51 -20.14 -18.61 12.03
C ARG A 51 -19.37 -17.43 11.46
N ASP A 52 -19.95 -16.79 10.44
CA ASP A 52 -19.58 -15.44 10.09
C ASP A 52 -19.80 -14.61 11.36
N GLN A 53 -18.70 -14.28 12.04
CA GLN A 53 -18.78 -13.32 13.12
C GLN A 53 -19.23 -12.01 12.48
N PRO A 54 -20.31 -11.38 12.99
CA PRO A 54 -20.80 -10.14 12.42
C PRO A 54 -19.63 -9.17 12.41
N VAL A 55 -19.34 -8.62 11.23
CA VAL A 55 -18.20 -7.72 11.08
C VAL A 55 -18.48 -6.52 11.99
N PRO A 56 -17.67 -6.30 13.03
CA PRO A 56 -17.37 -4.98 13.52
C PRO A 56 -17.79 -3.71 12.74
N ASP A 57 -18.92 -3.04 13.06
CA ASP A 57 -19.26 -1.76 12.40
C ASP A 57 -18.55 -0.55 13.05
N TRP A 58 -17.26 -0.39 12.77
CA TRP A 58 -16.44 0.64 13.39
C TRP A 58 -16.57 1.97 12.64
N PRO A 59 -16.96 3.07 13.29
CA PRO A 59 -17.00 4.36 12.62
C PRO A 59 -15.58 4.78 12.22
N LEU A 60 -15.35 4.91 10.91
CA LEU A 60 -14.09 5.42 10.37
C LEU A 60 -14.15 6.95 10.31
N SER A 61 -13.03 7.61 10.59
CA SER A 61 -12.90 9.04 10.30
C SER A 61 -13.06 9.31 8.80
N ALA A 62 -13.37 10.56 8.45
CA ALA A 62 -13.47 11.00 7.06
C ALA A 62 -12.21 10.61 6.24
N PRO A 63 -12.36 10.19 4.97
CA PRO A 63 -11.22 9.79 4.12
C PRO A 63 -10.08 10.81 4.08
N THR A 64 -10.41 12.10 4.00
CA THR A 64 -9.45 13.22 4.03
C THR A 64 -8.58 13.21 5.29
N GLN A 65 -9.19 13.01 6.46
CA GLN A 65 -8.47 12.95 7.73
C GLN A 65 -7.58 11.70 7.80
N ARG A 66 -8.07 10.56 7.33
CA ARG A 66 -7.30 9.31 7.30
C ARG A 66 -6.07 9.42 6.41
N LEU A 67 -6.24 9.93 5.18
CA LEU A 67 -5.14 10.15 4.24
C LEU A 67 -4.16 11.21 4.76
N ALA A 68 -4.65 12.33 5.31
CA ALA A 68 -3.81 13.34 5.95
C ALA A 68 -2.90 12.76 7.05
N ARG A 69 -3.49 11.97 7.96
CA ARG A 69 -2.73 11.32 9.04
C ARG A 69 -1.72 10.30 8.52
N ALA A 70 -2.08 9.54 7.48
CA ALA A 70 -1.17 8.60 6.84
C ALA A 70 0.00 9.33 6.18
N ALA A 71 -0.27 10.39 5.42
CA ALA A 71 0.75 11.22 4.78
C ALA A 71 1.71 11.84 5.81
N ASP A 72 1.17 12.33 6.93
CA ASP A 72 1.97 12.87 8.04
C ASP A 72 2.90 11.83 8.64
N CYS A 73 2.37 10.62 8.84
CA CYS A 73 3.14 9.52 9.39
C CYS A 73 4.27 9.11 8.45
N ILE A 74 3.97 8.96 7.16
CA ILE A 74 4.95 8.62 6.12
C ILE A 74 6.04 9.69 6.06
N GLY A 75 5.66 10.96 5.89
CA GLY A 75 6.60 12.07 5.77
C GLY A 75 7.53 12.22 6.98
N ARG A 76 6.99 12.14 8.20
CA ARG A 76 7.82 12.14 9.43
C ARG A 76 8.78 10.95 9.48
N THR A 77 8.31 9.77 9.12
CA THR A 77 9.12 8.54 9.14
C THR A 77 10.25 8.63 8.11
N LEU A 78 9.98 9.15 6.91
CA LEU A 78 11.00 9.37 5.88
C LEU A 78 12.09 10.35 6.34
N ARG A 79 11.72 11.46 6.99
CA ARG A 79 12.72 12.38 7.58
C ARG A 79 13.54 11.73 8.70
N GLN A 80 12.95 10.81 9.47
CA GLN A 80 13.70 10.07 10.49
C GLN A 80 14.71 9.14 9.83
N TRP A 81 14.32 8.39 8.79
CA TRP A 81 15.23 7.55 8.02
C TRP A 81 16.34 8.36 7.34
N ASP A 82 16.01 9.49 6.72
CA ASP A 82 16.98 10.40 6.11
C ASP A 82 18.07 10.82 7.11
N ARG A 83 17.67 11.19 8.34
CA ARG A 83 18.62 11.52 9.43
C ARG A 83 19.42 10.34 9.92
N LEU A 84 18.83 9.14 9.97
CA LEU A 84 19.55 7.92 10.38
C LEU A 84 20.57 7.48 9.33
N LEU A 85 20.32 7.79 8.07
CA LEU A 85 21.20 7.54 6.94
C LEU A 85 22.20 8.69 6.71
N ALA A 86 22.13 9.77 7.50
CA ALA A 86 23.11 10.84 7.45
C ALA A 86 24.51 10.25 7.67
N ASP A 87 25.47 10.72 6.87
CA ASP A 87 26.86 10.25 6.84
C ASP A 87 27.06 8.80 6.36
N SER A 88 26.03 8.15 5.84
CA SER A 88 26.15 6.87 5.12
C SER A 88 26.39 7.09 3.62
N HIS A 89 26.86 6.05 2.92
CA HIS A 89 26.89 6.01 1.45
C HIS A 89 25.56 5.53 0.83
N THR A 90 24.45 5.64 1.57
CA THR A 90 23.13 5.14 1.14
C THR A 90 22.20 6.30 0.82
N THR A 91 21.51 6.22 -0.32
CA THR A 91 20.47 7.17 -0.69
C THR A 91 19.09 6.64 -0.33
N LEU A 92 18.22 7.50 0.22
CA LEU A 92 16.81 7.18 0.45
C LEU A 92 15.94 7.74 -0.67
N THR A 93 14.98 6.96 -1.15
CA THR A 93 13.95 7.41 -2.09
C THR A 93 12.63 6.77 -1.70
N PHE A 94 11.56 7.56 -1.70
CA PHE A 94 10.21 7.07 -1.46
C PHE A 94 9.45 6.88 -2.77
N ILE A 95 8.79 5.73 -2.89
CA ILE A 95 7.98 5.36 -4.05
C ILE A 95 6.58 5.06 -3.52
N LEU A 96 5.60 5.87 -3.93
CA LEU A 96 4.20 5.58 -3.64
C LEU A 96 3.73 4.47 -4.57
N GLN A 97 3.35 3.33 -3.99
CA GLN A 97 2.86 2.18 -4.75
C GLN A 97 1.60 2.54 -5.56
N PRO A 98 1.44 1.96 -6.77
CA PRO A 98 0.21 2.06 -7.53
C PRO A 98 -0.97 1.39 -6.81
N LEU A 99 -2.10 2.08 -6.73
CA LEU A 99 -3.41 1.52 -6.42
C LEU A 99 -4.24 1.59 -7.70
N LEU A 100 -4.92 0.49 -8.04
CA LEU A 100 -5.65 0.40 -9.30
C LEU A 100 -6.58 1.61 -9.56
N PRO A 101 -7.39 2.07 -8.58
CA PRO A 101 -8.30 3.20 -8.80
C PRO A 101 -7.61 4.55 -9.04
N TRP A 102 -6.33 4.68 -8.70
CA TRP A 102 -5.54 5.90 -8.89
C TRP A 102 -4.70 5.88 -10.18
N CYS A 103 -4.63 4.74 -10.87
CA CYS A 103 -3.80 4.59 -12.06
C CYS A 103 -4.54 4.95 -13.35
N ARG A 104 -5.84 4.62 -13.45
CA ARG A 104 -6.62 4.72 -14.69
C ARG A 104 -8.11 4.77 -14.43
N ASP A 105 -8.82 5.56 -15.24
CA ASP A 105 -10.28 5.64 -15.23
C ASP A 105 -10.94 4.44 -15.93
N HIS A 106 -10.25 3.86 -16.91
CA HIS A 106 -10.76 2.75 -17.71
C HIS A 106 -10.03 1.45 -17.38
N LEU A 107 -10.78 0.47 -16.87
CA LEU A 107 -10.26 -0.84 -16.51
C LEU A 107 -10.31 -1.83 -17.68
N PRO A 108 -9.26 -2.63 -17.90
CA PRO A 108 -9.32 -3.84 -18.70
C PRO A 108 -10.49 -4.76 -18.28
N ALA A 109 -10.97 -5.57 -19.22
CA ALA A 109 -12.16 -6.40 -19.00
C ALA A 109 -11.99 -7.38 -17.82
N GLY A 110 -10.85 -8.06 -17.69
CA GLY A 110 -10.61 -8.99 -16.59
C GLY A 110 -10.47 -8.30 -15.24
N GLU A 111 -9.80 -7.15 -15.15
CA GLU A 111 -9.73 -6.38 -13.89
C GLU A 111 -11.11 -5.90 -13.43
N ARG A 112 -11.95 -5.45 -14.37
CA ARG A 112 -13.34 -5.08 -14.09
C ARG A 112 -14.15 -6.27 -13.57
N ALA A 113 -14.04 -7.42 -14.21
CA ALA A 113 -14.71 -8.65 -13.78
C ALA A 113 -14.21 -9.13 -12.41
N MET A 114 -12.90 -9.04 -12.17
CA MET A 114 -12.27 -9.35 -10.90
C MET A 114 -12.81 -8.45 -9.78
N LEU A 115 -12.86 -7.13 -9.99
CA LEU A 115 -13.39 -6.20 -8.99
C LEU A 115 -14.88 -6.43 -8.73
N ALA A 116 -15.66 -6.75 -9.77
CA ALA A 116 -17.08 -7.07 -9.62
C ALA A 116 -17.27 -8.33 -8.74
N LYS A 117 -16.46 -9.37 -8.95
CA LYS A 117 -16.48 -10.59 -8.14
C LYS A 117 -16.08 -10.33 -6.69
N ARG A 118 -15.06 -9.51 -6.45
CA ARG A 118 -14.61 -9.16 -5.08
C ARG A 118 -15.59 -8.28 -4.33
N SER A 119 -16.30 -7.39 -5.02
CA SER A 119 -17.27 -6.49 -4.38
C SER A 119 -18.47 -7.24 -3.77
N GLN A 120 -18.68 -8.50 -4.13
CA GLN A 120 -19.67 -9.38 -3.50
C GLN A 120 -19.24 -9.86 -2.11
N HIS A 121 -17.94 -9.85 -1.80
CA HIS A 121 -17.36 -10.33 -0.54
C HIS A 121 -16.23 -9.39 -0.09
N PRO A 122 -16.56 -8.14 0.32
CA PRO A 122 -15.53 -7.18 0.71
C PRO A 122 -14.79 -7.65 1.96
N ALA A 123 -13.46 -7.74 1.86
CA ALA A 123 -12.61 -7.99 3.03
C ALA A 123 -12.64 -6.79 3.99
N ASN A 124 -12.43 -7.00 5.29
CA ASN A 124 -12.42 -5.92 6.29
C ASN A 124 -11.39 -4.84 5.97
N PHE A 125 -10.27 -5.23 5.36
CA PHE A 125 -9.25 -4.29 4.93
C PHE A 125 -9.74 -3.36 3.80
N GLU A 126 -10.64 -3.81 2.91
CA GLU A 126 -11.19 -2.95 1.86
C GLU A 126 -12.03 -1.79 2.45
N ARG A 127 -12.65 -1.99 3.62
CA ARG A 127 -13.37 -0.93 4.35
C ARG A 127 -12.46 0.22 4.78
N LEU A 128 -11.18 -0.07 5.10
CA LEU A 128 -10.21 1.00 5.41
C LEU A 128 -9.90 1.88 4.21
N LEU A 129 -10.19 1.45 2.98
CA LEU A 129 -9.92 2.24 1.79
C LEU A 129 -11.17 2.87 1.21
N GLU A 130 -12.33 2.61 1.81
CA GLU A 130 -13.59 3.17 1.38
C GLU A 130 -13.53 4.71 1.34
N GLY A 131 -14.00 5.30 0.25
CA GLY A 131 -13.99 6.74 0.03
C GLY A 131 -12.60 7.36 -0.17
N THR A 132 -11.52 6.58 -0.26
CA THR A 132 -10.15 7.11 -0.48
C THR A 132 -9.72 7.15 -1.95
N PHE A 133 -10.53 6.58 -2.85
CA PHE A 133 -10.16 6.40 -4.26
C PHE A 133 -10.45 7.60 -5.17
N ASP A 134 -10.87 8.73 -4.61
CA ASP A 134 -11.04 9.97 -5.35
C ASP A 134 -9.67 10.53 -5.82
N SER A 135 -9.61 11.05 -7.05
CA SER A 135 -8.36 11.52 -7.66
C SER A 135 -7.83 12.81 -7.04
N HIS A 136 -8.68 13.70 -6.54
CA HIS A 136 -8.23 14.86 -5.78
C HIS A 136 -7.60 14.45 -4.45
N LEU A 137 -8.21 13.45 -3.78
CA LEU A 137 -7.64 12.87 -2.57
C LEU A 137 -6.26 12.23 -2.80
N GLN A 138 -6.06 11.53 -3.92
CA GLN A 138 -4.74 10.99 -4.30
C GLN A 138 -3.70 12.11 -4.44
N MET A 139 -4.01 13.15 -5.22
CA MET A 139 -3.08 14.25 -5.49
C MET A 139 -2.69 14.96 -4.20
N ASP A 140 -3.66 15.25 -3.33
CA ASP A 140 -3.40 15.92 -2.05
C ASP A 140 -2.61 15.03 -1.08
N PHE A 141 -2.91 13.73 -1.06
CA PHE A 141 -2.17 12.74 -0.28
C PHE A 141 -0.68 12.71 -0.67
N PHE A 142 -0.38 12.57 -1.96
CA PHE A 142 1.01 12.50 -2.43
C PHE A 142 1.74 13.84 -2.26
N ARG A 143 1.11 14.98 -2.56
CA ARG A 143 1.69 16.31 -2.33
C ARG A 143 2.07 16.52 -0.87
N ARG A 144 1.20 16.10 0.05
CA ARG A 144 1.45 16.21 1.49
C ARG A 144 2.63 15.33 1.92
N ILE A 145 2.73 14.09 1.43
CA ILE A 145 3.91 13.23 1.66
C ILE A 145 5.17 13.94 1.18
N LYS A 146 5.21 14.39 -0.07
CA LYS A 146 6.39 15.04 -0.67
C LYS A 146 6.82 16.28 0.10
N SER A 147 5.87 17.13 0.51
CA SER A 147 6.13 18.32 1.32
C SER A 147 6.79 17.95 2.66
N GLN A 148 6.25 16.94 3.34
CA GLN A 148 6.78 16.54 4.64
C GLN A 148 8.05 15.71 4.54
N ALA A 149 8.28 14.97 3.45
CA ALA A 149 9.43 14.10 3.33
C ALA A 149 10.72 14.86 2.97
N GLN A 150 10.68 16.15 2.65
CA GLN A 150 11.87 16.91 2.26
C GLN A 150 13.04 16.70 3.25
N PRO A 151 14.26 16.38 2.75
CA PRO A 151 14.69 16.43 1.35
C PRO A 151 14.46 15.15 0.51
N VAL A 152 13.87 14.08 1.08
CA VAL A 152 13.76 12.76 0.43
C VAL A 152 13.01 12.82 -0.91
N PRO A 153 13.62 12.36 -2.03
CA PRO A 153 12.94 12.24 -3.31
C PRO A 153 11.71 11.33 -3.19
N CYS A 154 10.57 11.81 -3.65
CA CYS A 154 9.31 11.08 -3.64
C CYS A 154 8.76 10.97 -5.07
N TYR A 155 8.33 9.78 -5.47
CA TYR A 155 7.72 9.53 -6.77
C TYR A 155 6.35 8.86 -6.64
N ASP A 156 5.38 9.35 -7.41
CA ASP A 156 4.04 8.78 -7.46
C ASP A 156 3.94 7.79 -8.62
N MET A 157 3.96 6.49 -8.30
CA MET A 157 3.88 5.47 -9.36
C MET A 157 2.46 5.29 -9.89
N ASN A 158 1.43 5.82 -9.23
CA ASN A 158 0.08 5.80 -9.79
C ASN A 158 0.04 6.52 -11.13
N SER A 159 0.58 7.74 -11.19
CA SER A 159 0.67 8.50 -12.44
C SER A 159 1.73 7.95 -13.39
N MET A 160 2.85 7.45 -12.87
CA MET A 160 3.96 7.02 -13.72
C MET A 160 3.75 5.66 -14.38
N LEU A 161 2.91 4.78 -13.81
CA LEU A 161 2.62 3.47 -14.39
C LEU A 161 2.02 3.58 -15.82
N SER A 162 1.37 4.71 -16.13
CA SER A 162 0.86 5.03 -17.48
C SER A 162 1.94 5.04 -18.57
N SER A 163 3.21 5.19 -18.21
CA SER A 163 4.33 5.13 -19.16
C SER A 163 4.82 3.71 -19.47
N ALA A 164 4.30 2.69 -18.78
CA ALA A 164 4.68 1.31 -19.02
C ALA A 164 4.05 0.80 -20.33
N LEU A 165 4.82 0.05 -21.14
CA LEU A 165 4.30 -0.57 -22.38
C LEU A 165 3.13 -1.53 -22.11
N ALA A 166 3.11 -2.15 -20.94
CA ALA A 166 2.06 -3.06 -20.51
C ALA A 166 0.88 -2.36 -19.83
N PHE A 167 0.80 -1.02 -19.86
CA PHE A 167 -0.19 -0.28 -19.08
C PHE A 167 -1.62 -0.71 -19.38
N ASP A 168 -1.96 -1.01 -20.64
CA ASP A 168 -3.32 -1.43 -21.03
C ASP A 168 -3.62 -2.92 -20.71
N ALA A 169 -2.66 -3.66 -20.18
CA ALA A 169 -2.87 -5.03 -19.75
C ALA A 169 -3.54 -5.12 -18.37
N GLU A 170 -3.96 -6.35 -18.03
CA GLU A 170 -4.40 -6.72 -16.68
C GLU A 170 -3.15 -6.85 -15.80
N LEU A 171 -2.90 -5.85 -14.97
CA LEU A 171 -1.73 -5.72 -14.11
C LEU A 171 -2.05 -5.98 -12.63
N PHE A 172 -3.33 -6.02 -12.27
CA PHE A 172 -3.78 -6.07 -10.88
C PHE A 172 -4.58 -7.33 -10.55
N VAL A 173 -4.35 -7.87 -9.35
CA VAL A 173 -5.16 -8.96 -8.78
C VAL A 173 -6.24 -8.45 -7.82
N ASP A 174 -6.12 -7.18 -7.37
CA ASP A 174 -7.14 -6.41 -6.66
C ASP A 174 -6.86 -4.90 -6.68
N ARG A 175 -7.56 -4.12 -5.84
CA ARG A 175 -7.38 -2.66 -5.79
C ARG A 175 -5.99 -2.21 -5.32
N LEU A 176 -5.24 -3.07 -4.65
CA LEU A 176 -3.94 -2.76 -4.04
C LEU A 176 -2.77 -3.50 -4.66
N HIS A 177 -2.98 -4.75 -5.06
CA HIS A 177 -1.92 -5.67 -5.39
C HIS A 177 -1.85 -5.89 -6.89
N MET A 178 -0.62 -5.83 -7.41
CA MET A 178 -0.32 -6.18 -8.78
C MET A 178 -0.08 -7.68 -8.93
N ASN A 179 -0.28 -8.21 -10.12
CA ASN A 179 0.25 -9.51 -10.53
C ASN A 179 1.75 -9.38 -10.90
N ASP A 180 2.37 -10.50 -11.25
CA ASP A 180 3.80 -10.54 -11.62
C ASP A 180 4.13 -9.60 -12.79
N GLN A 181 3.24 -9.52 -13.79
CA GLN A 181 3.40 -8.61 -14.93
C GLN A 181 3.32 -7.14 -14.49
N GLY A 182 2.42 -6.79 -13.58
CA GLY A 182 2.30 -5.46 -13.01
C GLY A 182 3.53 -5.07 -12.19
N TYR A 183 4.03 -5.95 -11.33
CA TYR A 183 5.28 -5.71 -10.61
C TYR A 183 6.49 -5.58 -11.55
N HIS A 184 6.54 -6.39 -12.62
CA HIS A 184 7.57 -6.27 -13.63
C HIS A 184 7.52 -4.91 -14.35
N ALA A 185 6.34 -4.48 -14.79
CA ALA A 185 6.12 -3.18 -15.43
C ALA A 185 6.50 -2.03 -14.49
N LEU A 186 6.09 -2.09 -13.22
CA LEU A 186 6.46 -1.10 -12.21
C LEU A 186 7.98 -1.04 -12.00
N ALA A 187 8.65 -2.19 -11.91
CA ALA A 187 10.09 -2.26 -11.73
C ALA A 187 10.84 -1.61 -12.90
N GLN A 188 10.35 -1.79 -14.14
CA GLN A 188 10.90 -1.10 -15.32
C GLN A 188 10.74 0.42 -15.22
N VAL A 189 9.55 0.90 -14.85
CA VAL A 189 9.28 2.34 -14.66
C VAL A 189 10.19 2.94 -13.58
N ILE A 190 10.34 2.25 -12.44
CA ILE A 190 11.23 2.68 -11.36
C ILE A 190 12.68 2.71 -11.83
N THR A 191 13.14 1.65 -12.51
CA THR A 191 14.51 1.54 -13.02
C THR A 191 14.82 2.69 -13.97
N ALA A 192 13.92 2.98 -14.91
CA ALA A 192 14.06 4.09 -15.84
C ALA A 192 14.05 5.45 -15.11
N LYS A 193 13.11 5.65 -14.17
CA LYS A 193 13.00 6.90 -13.42
C LYS A 193 14.24 7.21 -12.58
N LEU A 194 14.80 6.19 -11.95
CA LEU A 194 15.96 6.33 -11.08
C LEU A 194 17.29 6.20 -11.83
N GLY A 195 17.28 5.96 -13.14
CA GLY A 195 18.50 5.76 -13.93
C GLY A 195 19.31 4.54 -13.49
N LEU A 196 18.64 3.48 -13.00
CA LEU A 196 19.29 2.29 -12.44
C LEU A 196 19.77 1.31 -13.51
N THR A 197 19.48 1.55 -14.78
CA THR A 197 20.14 0.86 -15.89
C THR A 197 21.62 1.21 -15.87
N ARG A 198 22.44 0.34 -15.27
CA ARG A 198 23.88 0.39 -15.43
C ARG A 198 24.17 0.26 -16.93
N ASP A 199 24.71 1.32 -17.53
CA ASP A 199 25.43 1.20 -18.79
C ASP A 199 26.63 0.27 -18.58
N GLN A 200 26.45 -1.02 -18.82
CA GLN A 200 27.55 -1.97 -18.99
C GLN A 200 28.37 -1.69 -20.27
N ARG A 201 28.20 -0.52 -20.91
CA ARG A 201 28.89 -0.10 -22.14
C ARG A 201 29.54 1.29 -22.06
N GLY A 202 29.84 1.81 -20.87
CA GLY A 202 30.40 3.16 -20.69
C GLY A 202 31.92 3.28 -20.44
N GLN A 203 32.69 2.19 -20.40
CA GLN A 203 34.16 2.23 -20.26
C GLN A 203 34.93 2.17 -21.59
N ARG A 204 34.28 2.36 -22.75
CA ARG A 204 35.00 2.53 -24.02
C ARG A 204 34.87 3.96 -24.53
N LYS A 205 35.94 4.73 -24.33
CA LYS A 205 36.22 5.99 -25.02
C LYS A 205 36.02 5.78 -26.53
N ALA A 206 34.98 6.37 -27.12
CA ALA A 206 34.89 6.56 -28.57
C ALA A 206 35.43 7.96 -28.91
N PRO A 207 36.27 8.11 -29.95
CA PRO A 207 36.85 9.40 -30.31
C PRO A 207 35.80 10.31 -30.98
N PRO A 208 36.01 11.64 -30.95
CA PRO A 208 35.04 12.59 -31.44
C PRO A 208 34.91 12.52 -32.96
N ILE A 209 33.67 12.34 -33.45
CA ILE A 209 33.32 12.47 -34.86
C ILE A 209 33.24 13.97 -35.18
N LYS A 210 34.05 14.44 -36.14
CA LYS A 210 33.94 15.77 -36.73
C LYS A 210 32.84 15.74 -37.80
N LEU A 211 31.89 16.66 -37.73
CA LEU A 211 30.96 16.94 -38.83
C LEU A 211 31.56 18.01 -39.76
N VAL A 212 31.51 17.73 -41.06
CA VAL A 212 31.64 18.69 -42.18
C VAL A 212 30.24 19.09 -42.60
#